data_AF-A0A3R9U5W3-F1
#
_entry.id   AF-A0A3R9U5W3-F1
#
_cell.length_a   1.000
_cell.length_b   1.000
_cell.length_c   1.000
_cell.angle_alpha   90.00
_cell.angle_beta   90.00
_cell.angle_gamma   90.00
#
_symmetry.space_group_name_H-M   'P 1'
#
loop_
_entity.id
_entity.type
_entity.pdbx_description
1 polymer ?
#
loop_
_entity_poly.entity_id
_entity_poly.type
_entity_poly.pdbx_seq_one_letter_code
_entity_poly.pdbx_strand_id
1 'polypeptide(L)'
;EMNGITYTHRCGPDPEAWKKYWNRIVTTMRSVPGQKFRFDFTPSRGQDAIGWTKCYPGDDTVDIIGMDSYDQPEGISFDQQVKEPYGLQEHVEFAKSHGKAISYPEWGLFRNGDNAEYMRRMLAWMDEHKPLYNTLTDYCPHGVWQCDDNPKASEIYRSVLFGRTDEPTPAPTEPTRPI
;
A
#
# COMPACT_ATOMS: atom_id res chain seq x y z
N GLU A 1 -3.30 10.28 0.87
CA GLU A 1 -3.28 11.26 -0.26
C GLU A 1 -3.00 12.75 0.07
N MET A 2 -2.25 13.10 1.13
CA MET A 2 -2.07 14.54 1.48
C MET A 2 -1.18 15.33 0.51
N ASN A 3 -0.37 14.65 -0.30
CA ASN A 3 0.54 15.24 -1.30
C ASN A 3 -0.16 15.71 -2.58
N GLY A 4 -1.45 15.39 -2.74
CA GLY A 4 -2.26 15.86 -3.85
C GLY A 4 -3.03 17.15 -3.58
N ILE A 5 -3.95 17.47 -4.49
CA ILE A 5 -4.81 18.66 -4.41
C ILE A 5 -6.31 18.36 -4.29
N THR A 6 -6.70 17.09 -4.39
CA THR A 6 -8.10 16.64 -4.36
C THR A 6 -8.78 17.01 -3.05
N TYR A 7 -8.09 16.79 -1.92
CA TYR A 7 -8.64 17.10 -0.61
C TYR A 7 -8.16 18.43 -0.05
N THR A 8 -9.01 19.03 0.78
CA THR A 8 -8.70 20.30 1.46
C THR A 8 -7.67 20.13 2.59
N HIS A 9 -7.53 18.93 3.15
CA HIS A 9 -6.51 18.58 4.15
C HIS A 9 -5.16 18.23 3.50
N ARG A 10 -4.74 19.02 2.51
CA ARG A 10 -3.50 18.78 1.77
C ARG A 10 -2.29 19.43 2.43
N CYS A 11 -1.12 18.86 2.17
CA CYS A 11 0.16 19.30 2.68
C CYS A 11 0.65 20.62 2.06
N GLY A 12 0.48 20.77 0.74
CA GLY A 12 0.73 22.03 0.05
C GLY A 12 -0.40 23.05 0.29
N PRO A 13 -0.10 24.36 0.39
CA PRO A 13 1.18 25.00 0.14
C PRO A 13 2.09 25.14 1.38
N ASP A 14 1.65 24.74 2.57
CA ASP A 14 2.40 24.92 3.83
C ASP A 14 2.64 23.58 4.54
N PRO A 15 3.72 22.85 4.18
CA PRO A 15 4.05 21.58 4.81
C PRO A 15 4.29 21.69 6.32
N GLU A 16 4.77 22.83 6.83
CA GLU A 16 5.00 23.00 8.26
C GLU A 16 3.69 23.11 9.03
N ALA A 17 2.71 23.83 8.48
CA ALA A 17 1.35 23.82 9.04
C ALA A 17 0.72 22.42 8.99
N TRP A 18 0.92 21.66 7.93
CA TRP A 18 0.46 20.28 7.82
C TRP A 18 1.08 19.37 8.89
N LYS A 19 2.40 19.41 9.06
CA LYS A 19 3.10 18.63 10.11
C LYS A 19 2.63 19.02 11.50
N LYS A 20 2.43 20.32 11.76
CA LYS A 20 1.89 20.81 13.04
C LYS A 20 0.47 20.29 13.28
N TYR A 21 -0.38 20.29 12.25
CA TYR A 21 -1.72 19.71 12.30
C TYR A 21 -1.67 18.22 12.66
N TRP A 22 -0.89 17.43 11.91
CA TRP A 22 -0.72 15.99 12.17
C TRP A 22 -0.27 15.72 13.60
N ASN A 23 0.84 16.35 14.01
CA ASN A 23 1.44 16.15 15.33
C ASN A 23 0.46 16.50 16.46
N ARG A 24 -0.36 17.55 16.29
CA ARG A 24 -1.40 17.90 17.26
C ARG A 24 -2.48 16.83 17.38
N ILE A 25 -2.97 16.29 16.26
CA ILE A 25 -3.98 15.23 16.26
C ILE A 25 -3.45 13.97 16.93
N VAL A 26 -2.26 13.50 16.52
CA VAL A 26 -1.62 12.31 17.10
C VAL A 26 -1.40 12.48 18.60
N THR A 27 -0.85 13.62 19.04
CA THR A 27 -0.65 13.90 20.47
C THR A 27 -1.96 13.86 21.25
N THR A 28 -3.02 14.45 20.70
CA THR A 28 -4.34 14.47 21.34
C THR A 28 -4.89 13.05 21.48
N MET A 29 -4.86 12.26 20.42
CA MET A 29 -5.36 10.88 20.44
C MET A 29 -4.55 9.98 21.35
N ARG A 30 -3.23 10.17 21.43
CA ARG A 30 -2.34 9.43 22.34
C ARG A 30 -2.50 9.81 23.81
N SER A 31 -3.05 10.98 24.12
CA SER A 31 -3.29 11.40 25.51
C SER A 31 -4.38 10.59 26.22
N VAL A 32 -5.20 9.85 25.48
CA VAL A 32 -6.28 9.02 26.03
C VAL A 32 -5.70 7.79 26.75
N PRO A 33 -5.93 7.60 28.06
CA PRO A 33 -5.39 6.46 28.78
C PRO A 33 -5.86 5.11 28.20
N GLY A 34 -4.93 4.17 28.03
CA GLY A 34 -5.23 2.82 27.53
C GLY A 34 -5.44 2.72 26.02
N GLN A 35 -5.27 3.81 25.26
CA GLN A 35 -5.33 3.77 23.80
C GLN A 35 -4.28 2.81 23.21
N LYS A 36 -4.59 2.26 22.03
CA LYS A 36 -3.70 1.39 21.24
C LYS A 36 -3.65 1.78 19.76
N PHE A 37 -3.86 3.06 19.46
CA PHE A 37 -3.84 3.58 18.11
C PHE A 37 -2.44 3.46 17.50
N ARG A 38 -2.40 3.17 16.19
CA ARG A 38 -1.24 3.34 15.34
C ARG A 38 -1.58 4.36 14.26
N PHE A 39 -0.62 5.21 13.92
CA PHE A 39 -0.79 6.30 12.96
C PHE A 39 -0.07 5.96 11.65
N ASP A 40 -0.86 5.85 10.58
CA ASP A 40 -0.40 5.49 9.24
C ASP A 40 -0.27 6.74 8.37
N PHE A 41 0.96 7.14 8.05
CA PHE A 41 1.23 8.26 7.17
C PHE A 41 1.17 7.80 5.71
N THR A 42 0.09 8.16 5.02
CA THR A 42 -0.24 7.59 3.70
C THR A 42 -0.33 8.67 2.61
N PRO A 43 0.71 8.86 1.78
CA PRO A 43 0.65 9.66 0.56
C PRO A 43 0.12 8.85 -0.62
N SER A 44 -0.28 9.55 -1.69
CA SER A 44 -0.46 8.95 -3.01
C SER A 44 0.90 8.71 -3.66
N ARG A 45 1.04 7.60 -4.41
CA ARG A 45 2.29 7.26 -5.13
C ARG A 45 2.75 8.38 -6.07
N GLY A 46 4.05 8.64 -6.06
CA GLY A 46 4.67 9.67 -6.89
C GLY A 46 4.61 11.06 -6.27
N GLN A 47 5.05 12.07 -7.03
CA GLN A 47 5.10 13.44 -6.50
C GLN A 47 3.70 14.04 -6.26
N ASP A 48 2.72 13.70 -7.10
CA ASP A 48 1.46 14.45 -7.24
C ASP A 48 1.73 15.97 -7.26
N ALA A 49 1.24 16.76 -6.30
CA ALA A 49 1.49 18.20 -6.24
C ALA A 49 2.76 18.57 -5.44
N ILE A 50 3.19 17.76 -4.49
CA ILE A 50 4.39 17.97 -3.67
C ILE A 50 4.99 16.62 -3.24
N GLY A 51 6.31 16.45 -3.39
CA GLY A 51 7.00 15.24 -2.94
C GLY A 51 6.66 14.90 -1.48
N TRP A 52 6.06 13.74 -1.25
CA TRP A 52 5.40 13.43 0.02
C TRP A 52 6.34 13.39 1.22
N THR A 53 7.64 13.15 1.00
CA THR A 53 8.66 13.19 2.07
C THR A 53 8.75 14.57 2.72
N LYS A 54 8.43 15.66 1.99
CA LYS A 54 8.35 17.01 2.55
C LYS A 54 7.22 17.19 3.55
N CYS A 55 6.22 16.32 3.49
CA CYS A 55 5.03 16.31 4.33
C CYS A 55 5.18 15.40 5.56
N TYR A 56 6.27 14.64 5.64
CA TYR A 56 6.52 13.69 6.72
C TYR A 56 6.68 14.42 8.06
N PRO A 57 5.88 14.11 9.10
CA PRO A 57 5.82 14.88 10.34
C PRO A 57 6.86 14.45 11.39
N GLY A 58 7.61 13.37 11.11
CA GLY A 58 8.67 12.85 11.97
C GLY A 58 8.34 11.49 12.57
N ASP A 59 9.38 10.80 13.05
CA ASP A 59 9.27 9.41 13.53
C ASP A 59 8.44 9.25 14.79
N ASP A 60 8.37 10.30 15.60
CA ASP A 60 7.67 10.26 16.89
C ASP A 60 6.17 10.11 16.73
N THR A 61 5.57 10.54 15.62
CA THR A 61 4.10 10.58 15.43
C THR A 61 3.62 9.72 14.26
N VAL A 62 4.49 8.89 13.70
CA VAL A 62 4.17 7.95 12.62
C VAL A 62 4.58 6.55 13.03
N ASP A 63 3.65 5.60 12.97
CA ASP A 63 3.89 4.20 13.34
C ASP A 63 4.03 3.27 12.12
N ILE A 64 3.50 3.69 10.97
CA ILE A 64 3.48 2.97 9.69
C ILE A 64 3.63 4.00 8.56
N ILE A 65 4.42 3.68 7.54
CA ILE A 65 4.51 4.49 6.33
C ILE A 65 3.70 3.80 5.25
N GLY A 66 2.51 4.28 4.97
CA GLY A 66 1.64 3.74 3.93
C GLY A 66 1.93 4.33 2.56
N MET A 67 1.23 3.83 1.55
CA MET A 67 1.09 4.49 0.26
C MET A 67 -0.20 4.06 -0.44
N ASP A 68 -0.91 5.02 -1.02
CA ASP A 68 -2.02 4.75 -1.93
C ASP A 68 -1.46 4.56 -3.35
N SER A 69 -1.78 3.43 -4.00
CA SER A 69 -1.22 3.07 -5.29
C SER A 69 -2.25 2.49 -6.24
N TYR A 70 -2.51 3.19 -7.34
CA TYR A 70 -3.39 2.72 -8.40
C TYR A 70 -2.63 2.65 -9.72
N ASP A 71 -3.17 1.89 -10.68
CA ASP A 71 -2.62 1.78 -12.04
C ASP A 71 -2.89 3.03 -12.90
N GLN A 72 -2.34 4.15 -12.47
CA GLN A 72 -2.46 5.45 -13.12
C GLN A 72 -1.15 6.24 -12.97
N PRO A 73 -0.91 7.31 -13.76
CA PRO A 73 -1.64 7.71 -14.95
C PRO A 73 -1.61 6.66 -16.06
N GLU A 74 -2.33 6.90 -17.15
CA GLU A 74 -2.27 6.04 -18.33
C GLU A 74 -0.86 6.04 -18.95
N GLY A 75 -0.48 4.91 -19.56
CA GLY A 75 0.73 4.81 -20.37
C GLY A 75 2.05 4.63 -19.60
N ILE A 76 2.02 4.46 -18.27
CA ILE A 76 3.22 4.10 -17.49
C ILE A 76 3.19 2.63 -17.06
N SER A 77 4.32 1.95 -17.20
CA SER A 77 4.48 0.56 -16.78
C SER A 77 4.67 0.46 -15.26
N PHE A 78 4.43 -0.73 -14.69
CA PHE A 78 4.69 -0.96 -13.27
C PHE A 78 6.16 -0.67 -12.90
N ASP A 79 7.12 -1.01 -13.77
CA ASP A 79 8.54 -0.69 -13.55
C ASP A 79 8.82 0.82 -13.46
N GLN A 80 8.09 1.62 -14.23
CA GLN A 80 8.15 3.08 -14.11
C GLN A 80 7.51 3.54 -12.80
N GLN A 81 6.39 2.95 -12.38
CA GLN A 81 5.76 3.26 -11.09
C GLN A 81 6.63 2.95 -9.88
N VAL A 82 7.49 1.93 -9.99
CA VAL A 82 8.49 1.58 -8.97
C VAL A 82 9.61 2.61 -8.91
N LYS A 83 10.15 3.00 -10.07
CA LYS A 83 11.38 3.80 -10.20
C LYS A 83 11.17 5.31 -10.24
N GLU A 84 9.95 5.78 -10.48
CA GLU A 84 9.70 7.21 -10.52
C GLU A 84 10.00 7.88 -9.17
N PRO A 85 10.33 9.19 -9.17
CA PRO A 85 10.53 9.93 -7.93
C PRO A 85 9.31 9.80 -7.01
N TYR A 86 9.54 9.54 -5.73
CA TYR A 86 8.50 9.30 -4.74
C TYR A 86 7.62 8.07 -5.02
N GLY A 87 8.07 7.16 -5.88
CA GLY A 87 7.41 5.92 -6.28
C GLY A 87 7.55 4.78 -5.27
N LEU A 88 7.20 3.55 -5.69
CA LEU A 88 7.14 2.39 -4.77
C LEU A 88 8.51 2.07 -4.14
N GLN A 89 9.61 2.19 -4.90
CA GLN A 89 10.95 1.89 -4.36
C GLN A 89 11.35 2.88 -3.26
N GLU A 90 11.16 4.18 -3.50
CA GLU A 90 11.49 5.20 -2.50
C GLU A 90 10.64 5.05 -1.24
N HIS A 91 9.37 4.64 -1.36
CA HIS A 91 8.52 4.36 -0.21
C HIS A 91 9.06 3.23 0.68
N VAL A 92 9.43 2.10 0.10
CA VAL A 92 9.96 0.97 0.89
C VAL A 92 11.33 1.30 1.49
N GLU A 93 12.17 2.05 0.78
CA GLU A 93 13.48 2.50 1.27
C GLU A 93 13.36 3.53 2.38
N PHE A 94 12.43 4.47 2.27
CA PHE A 94 12.15 5.47 3.30
C PHE A 94 11.61 4.82 4.57
N ALA A 95 10.66 3.89 4.46
CA ALA A 95 10.19 3.14 5.62
C ALA A 95 11.32 2.36 6.30
N LYS A 96 12.18 1.72 5.51
CA LYS A 96 13.35 1.00 6.02
C LYS A 96 14.34 1.93 6.73
N SER A 97 14.64 3.11 6.17
CA SER A 97 15.59 4.05 6.77
C SER A 97 15.08 4.65 8.10
N HIS A 98 13.75 4.75 8.25
CA HIS A 98 13.09 5.18 9.48
C HIS A 98 12.75 4.02 10.44
N GLY A 99 13.09 2.78 10.09
CA GLY A 99 12.81 1.60 10.91
C GLY A 99 11.31 1.31 11.08
N LYS A 100 10.48 1.66 10.09
CA LYS A 100 9.02 1.52 10.13
C LYS A 100 8.53 0.46 9.15
N ALA A 101 7.40 -0.15 9.48
CA ALA A 101 6.70 -1.04 8.56
C ALA A 101 6.01 -0.22 7.44
N ILE A 102 5.79 -0.86 6.30
CA ILE A 102 4.98 -0.30 5.21
C ILE A 102 3.54 -0.82 5.24
N SER A 103 2.63 -0.08 4.62
CA SER A 103 1.27 -0.52 4.28
C SER A 103 0.89 -0.06 2.87
N TYR A 104 -0.15 -0.69 2.32
CA TYR A 104 -0.86 -0.19 1.13
C TYR A 104 -2.35 -0.03 1.48
N PRO A 105 -2.73 1.08 2.15
CA PRO A 105 -4.08 1.29 2.65
C PRO A 105 -5.11 1.46 1.54
N GLU A 106 -4.68 1.86 0.34
CA GLU A 106 -5.48 1.77 -0.85
C GLU A 106 -4.63 1.33 -2.03
N TRP A 107 -5.09 0.30 -2.75
CA TRP A 107 -4.50 -0.03 -4.04
C TRP A 107 -5.48 -0.74 -4.96
N GLY A 108 -5.28 -0.64 -6.27
CA GLY A 108 -6.14 -1.33 -7.23
C GLY A 108 -6.09 -0.75 -8.63
N LEU A 109 -7.11 -1.10 -9.42
CA LEU A 109 -7.29 -0.56 -10.76
C LEU A 109 -7.90 0.83 -10.70
N PHE A 110 -7.70 1.61 -11.76
CA PHE A 110 -8.25 2.93 -11.94
C PHE A 110 -8.34 3.29 -13.43
N ARG A 111 -7.34 3.98 -14.00
CA ARG A 111 -7.42 4.55 -15.36
C ARG A 111 -7.14 3.54 -16.47
N ASN A 112 -6.40 2.47 -16.19
CA ASN A 112 -6.02 1.50 -17.22
C ASN A 112 -6.98 0.30 -17.35
N GLY A 113 -8.12 0.31 -16.65
CA GLY A 113 -9.17 -0.70 -16.76
C GLY A 113 -8.72 -2.10 -16.33
N ASP A 114 -9.13 -3.14 -17.06
CA ASP A 114 -8.82 -4.56 -16.79
C ASP A 114 -7.32 -4.88 -16.96
N ASN A 115 -6.51 -4.49 -15.96
CA ASN A 115 -5.06 -4.52 -16.01
C ASN A 115 -4.46 -5.67 -15.18
N ALA A 116 -4.47 -6.86 -15.78
CA ALA A 116 -3.91 -8.07 -15.18
C ALA A 116 -2.41 -7.96 -14.83
N GLU A 117 -1.64 -7.22 -15.61
CA GLU A 117 -0.20 -7.04 -15.36
C GLU A 117 0.03 -6.24 -14.08
N TYR A 118 -0.66 -5.12 -13.91
CA TYR A 118 -0.57 -4.33 -12.67
C TYR A 118 -0.96 -5.16 -11.45
N MET A 119 -2.08 -5.88 -11.53
CA MET A 119 -2.56 -6.75 -10.45
C MET A 119 -1.49 -7.78 -10.04
N ARG A 120 -0.94 -8.50 -11.03
CA ARG A 120 0.10 -9.51 -10.80
C ARG A 120 1.36 -8.92 -10.18
N ARG A 121 1.82 -7.78 -10.70
CA ARG A 121 3.07 -7.12 -10.28
C ARG A 121 2.93 -6.51 -8.88
N MET A 122 1.80 -5.89 -8.55
CA MET A 122 1.56 -5.33 -7.23
C MET A 122 1.43 -6.42 -6.16
N LEU A 123 0.77 -7.55 -6.48
CA LEU A 123 0.73 -8.71 -5.59
C LEU A 123 2.13 -9.30 -5.33
N ALA A 124 2.95 -9.44 -6.38
CA ALA A 124 4.34 -9.89 -6.23
C ALA A 124 5.19 -8.90 -5.42
N TRP A 125 5.01 -7.60 -5.64
CA TRP A 125 5.67 -6.55 -4.88
C TRP A 125 5.36 -6.63 -3.38
N MET A 126 4.09 -6.87 -3.04
CA MET A 126 3.67 -7.06 -1.64
C MET A 126 4.15 -8.38 -1.03
N ASP A 127 4.27 -9.45 -1.82
CA ASP A 127 4.87 -10.71 -1.36
C ASP A 127 6.36 -10.54 -1.00
N GLU A 128 7.08 -9.78 -1.82
CA GLU A 128 8.49 -9.45 -1.59
C GLU A 128 8.70 -8.54 -0.37
N HIS A 129 7.95 -7.43 -0.28
CA HIS A 129 8.19 -6.38 0.72
C HIS A 129 7.38 -6.57 2.02
N LYS A 130 6.41 -7.47 2.03
CA LYS A 130 5.63 -7.90 3.21
C LYS A 130 5.05 -6.73 4.00
N PRO A 131 4.13 -5.93 3.40
CA PRO A 131 3.49 -4.85 4.11
C PRO A 131 2.73 -5.38 5.34
N LEU A 132 2.67 -4.57 6.39
CA LEU A 132 1.93 -4.90 7.61
C LEU A 132 0.47 -5.23 7.30
N TYR A 133 -0.13 -4.48 6.38
CA TYR A 133 -1.41 -4.78 5.78
C TYR A 133 -1.49 -4.13 4.40
N ASN A 134 -2.45 -4.62 3.60
CA ASN A 134 -2.91 -3.94 2.41
C ASN A 134 -4.43 -4.08 2.32
N THR A 135 -5.07 -3.13 1.66
CA THR A 135 -6.51 -3.11 1.42
C THR A 135 -6.77 -2.79 -0.05
N LEU A 136 -7.27 -3.80 -0.77
CA LEU A 136 -7.66 -3.68 -2.17
C LEU A 136 -8.92 -2.81 -2.25
N THR A 137 -8.90 -1.81 -3.12
CA THR A 137 -10.05 -0.97 -3.44
C THR A 137 -10.95 -1.69 -4.42
N ASP A 138 -12.20 -1.94 -4.02
CA ASP A 138 -13.17 -2.72 -4.81
C ASP A 138 -14.52 -1.98 -4.94
N TYR A 139 -14.65 -1.18 -6.01
CA TYR A 139 -15.91 -0.56 -6.41
C TYR A 139 -15.92 -0.37 -7.93
N CYS A 140 -17.09 -0.40 -8.55
CA CYS A 140 -17.16 -0.33 -10.02
C CYS A 140 -16.99 1.10 -10.53
N PRO A 141 -16.24 1.29 -11.64
CA PRO A 141 -15.77 0.26 -12.59
C PRO A 141 -14.38 -0.34 -12.28
N HIS A 142 -13.80 -0.10 -11.11
CA HIS A 142 -12.38 -0.39 -10.80
C HIS A 142 -12.14 -1.69 -10.02
N GLY A 143 -13.18 -2.27 -9.44
CA GLY A 143 -13.06 -3.46 -8.59
C GLY A 143 -12.68 -4.73 -9.35
N VAL A 144 -12.11 -5.69 -8.62
CA VAL A 144 -11.76 -7.04 -9.13
C VAL A 144 -12.45 -8.17 -8.38
N TRP A 145 -13.36 -7.80 -7.46
CA TRP A 145 -14.20 -8.73 -6.74
C TRP A 145 -15.68 -8.51 -7.07
N GLN A 146 -16.15 -7.25 -7.00
CA GLN A 146 -17.55 -6.90 -7.24
C GLN A 146 -17.87 -6.51 -8.69
N CYS A 147 -16.87 -6.32 -9.56
CA CYS A 147 -17.09 -5.79 -10.91
C CYS A 147 -16.79 -6.83 -11.98
N ASP A 148 -17.73 -6.97 -12.92
CA ASP A 148 -17.63 -7.93 -14.02
C ASP A 148 -16.73 -7.43 -15.17
N ASP A 149 -16.49 -6.11 -15.23
CA ASP A 149 -15.76 -5.45 -16.33
C ASP A 149 -14.23 -5.61 -16.25
N ASN A 150 -13.70 -6.25 -15.20
CA ASN A 150 -12.26 -6.50 -15.02
C ASN A 150 -11.92 -8.01 -14.90
N PRO A 151 -12.32 -8.85 -15.87
CA PRO A 151 -12.23 -10.30 -15.73
C PRO A 151 -10.80 -10.82 -15.62
N LYS A 152 -9.83 -10.24 -16.34
CA LYS A 152 -8.45 -10.73 -16.33
C LYS A 152 -7.74 -10.38 -15.02
N ALA A 153 -7.91 -9.15 -14.53
CA ALA A 153 -7.36 -8.74 -13.24
C ALA A 153 -8.02 -9.50 -12.08
N SER A 154 -9.33 -9.77 -12.17
CA SER A 154 -10.06 -10.61 -11.22
C SER A 154 -9.52 -12.04 -11.15
N GLU A 155 -9.23 -12.64 -12.31
CA GLU A 155 -8.63 -13.98 -12.37
C GLU A 155 -7.26 -14.01 -11.66
N ILE A 156 -6.39 -13.04 -11.93
CA ILE A 156 -5.09 -12.93 -11.25
C ILE A 156 -5.27 -12.79 -9.74
N TYR A 157 -6.11 -11.85 -9.29
CA TYR A 157 -6.32 -11.62 -7.86
C TYR A 157 -6.82 -12.89 -7.14
N ARG A 158 -7.77 -13.61 -7.75
CA ARG A 158 -8.29 -14.89 -7.22
C ARG A 158 -7.22 -15.97 -7.19
N SER A 159 -6.41 -16.11 -8.25
CA SER A 159 -5.37 -17.16 -8.33
C SER A 159 -4.37 -17.09 -7.17
N VAL A 160 -4.01 -15.89 -6.72
CA VAL A 160 -3.05 -15.70 -5.61
C VAL A 160 -3.69 -16.01 -4.25
N LEU A 161 -5.00 -15.83 -4.11
CA LEU A 161 -5.73 -16.20 -2.90
C LEU A 161 -5.91 -17.72 -2.79
N PHE A 162 -6.21 -18.40 -3.89
CA PHE A 162 -6.38 -19.86 -3.92
C PHE A 162 -5.04 -20.61 -3.95
N GLY A 163 -3.97 -20.01 -4.48
CA GLY A 163 -2.63 -20.60 -4.48
C GLY A 163 -1.89 -20.54 -3.13
N ARG A 164 -2.47 -19.89 -2.11
CA ARG A 164 -1.92 -19.87 -0.73
C ARG A 164 -2.30 -21.10 0.11
N THR A 165 -3.04 -22.06 -0.44
CA THR A 165 -3.43 -23.29 0.27
C THR A 165 -2.34 -24.35 0.34
N ASP A 166 -1.19 -24.14 -0.29
CA ASP A 166 -0.08 -25.11 -0.28
C ASP A 166 0.85 -24.88 0.93
N GLU A 167 0.36 -25.15 2.13
CA GLU A 167 1.26 -25.73 3.13
C GLU A 167 1.62 -27.14 2.62
N PRO A 168 2.91 -27.49 2.48
CA PRO A 168 3.29 -28.83 2.06
C PRO A 168 2.77 -29.82 3.09
N THR A 169 1.78 -30.62 2.68
CA THR A 169 1.34 -31.78 3.47
C THR A 169 2.57 -32.67 3.69
N PRO A 170 2.97 -32.97 4.93
CA PRO A 170 4.06 -33.91 5.16
C PRO A 170 3.71 -35.23 4.50
N ALA A 171 4.59 -35.73 3.63
CA ALA A 171 4.42 -37.03 3.02
C ALA A 171 4.25 -38.09 4.14
N PRO A 172 3.29 -39.03 4.02
CA PRO A 172 3.12 -40.08 5.02
C PRO A 172 4.41 -40.89 5.14
N THR A 173 4.96 -40.98 6.35
CA THR A 173 6.11 -41.84 6.64
C THR A 173 5.69 -43.29 6.42
N GLU A 174 6.33 -43.98 5.46
CA GLU A 174 6.12 -45.42 5.28
C GLU A 174 6.52 -46.17 6.56
N PRO A 175 5.66 -47.08 7.07
CA PRO A 175 6.00 -47.86 8.24
C PRO A 175 7.10 -48.88 7.92
N THR A 176 8.22 -48.77 8.62
CA THR A 176 9.31 -49.74 8.60
C THR A 176 8.78 -51.10 9.08
N ARG A 177 8.89 -52.14 8.24
CA ARG A 177 8.58 -53.51 8.66
C ARG A 177 9.64 -54.00 9.67
N PRO A 178 9.24 -54.55 10.82
CA PRO A 178 10.18 -55.19 11.72
C PRO A 178 10.75 -56.48 11.10
N ILE A 179 12.04 -56.71 11.37
CA ILE A 179 12.77 -57.96 11.11
C ILE A 179 12.59 -58.89 12.32
#